data_AF-A0A965II70-F1
#
_entry.id   AF-A0A965II70-F1
#
_cell.length_a   1.000
_cell.length_b   1.000
_cell.length_c   1.000
_cell.angle_alpha   90.00
_cell.angle_beta   90.00
_cell.angle_gamma   90.00
#
_symmetry.space_group_name_H-M   'P 1'
#
loop_
_entity.id
_entity.type
_entity.pdbx_description
1 polymer ?
#
loop_
_entity_poly.entity_id
_entity_poly.type
_entity_poly.pdbx_seq_one_letter_code
_entity_poly.pdbx_strand_id
1 'polypeptide(L)' 'MTTETIALILALLMLPLVVLLWATETTEERAVRLRRSGWSQRRIAEHMGISRSRVHRLTMAA' A
#
# COMPACT_ATOMS: atom_id res chain seq x y z
N MET A 1 11.63 16.82 28.94
CA MET A 1 11.87 17.84 27.89
C MET A 1 12.64 17.27 26.68
N THR A 2 13.69 16.46 26.82
CA THR A 2 14.42 15.90 25.66
C THR A 2 13.67 14.78 24.93
N THR A 3 13.03 13.87 25.66
CA THR A 3 12.29 12.73 25.11
C THR A 3 11.05 13.14 24.30
N GLU A 4 10.26 14.08 24.81
CA GLU A 4 9.08 14.63 24.12
C GLU A 4 9.48 15.35 22.83
N THR A 5 10.57 16.12 22.86
CA THR A 5 11.12 16.79 21.68
C THR A 5 11.57 15.79 20.63
N ILE A 6 12.27 14.72 21.02
CA ILE A 6 12.68 13.63 20.12
C ILE A 6 11.45 12.93 19.52
N ALA A 7 10.43 12.63 20.32
CA ALA A 7 9.21 11.99 19.86
C ALA A 7 8.46 12.84 18.83
N LEU A 8 8.37 14.16 19.05
CA LEU A 8 7.75 15.10 18.11
C LEU A 8 8.52 15.20 16.80
N ILE A 9 9.86 15.26 16.85
CA ILE A 9 10.71 15.28 15.65
C ILE A 9 10.55 13.99 14.86
N LEU A 10 10.54 12.83 15.54
CA LEU A 10 10.32 11.53 14.91
C LEU A 10 8.93 11.44 14.27
N ALA A 11 7.88 11.87 14.97
CA ALA A 11 6.53 11.89 14.43
C ALA A 11 6.44 12.78 13.18
N LEU A 12 7.06 13.97 13.23
CA LEU A 12 7.09 14.91 12.11
C LEU A 12 7.86 14.36 10.89
N LEU A 13 8.88 13.54 11.11
CA LEU A 13 9.63 12.86 10.03
C LEU A 13 8.90 11.62 9.50
N MET A 14 8.29 10.81 10.38
CA MET A 14 7.61 9.58 9.99
C MET A 14 6.35 9.84 9.17
N LEU A 15 5.59 10.88 9.50
CA LEU A 15 4.33 11.21 8.83
C LEU A 15 4.50 11.47 7.32
N PRO A 16 5.39 12.38 6.86
CA PRO A 16 5.62 12.58 5.43
C PRO A 16 6.26 11.36 4.77
N LEU A 17 7.10 10.59 5.50
CA LEU A 17 7.70 9.39 4.96
C LEU A 17 6.66 8.29 4.66
N VAL A 18 5.68 8.10 5.54
CA VAL A 18 4.56 7.17 5.33
C VAL A 18 3.69 7.61 4.16
N VAL A 19 3.43 8.92 4.02
CA VAL A 19 2.68 9.46 2.88
C VAL A 19 3.42 9.23 1.57
N LEU A 20 4.73 9.47 1.54
CA LEU A 20 5.58 9.18 0.37
C LEU A 20 5.56 7.69 0.05
N LEU A 21 5.74 6.83 1.05
CA LEU A 21 5.74 5.38 0.85
C LEU A 21 4.40 4.89 0.28
N TRP A 22 3.29 5.43 0.80
CA TRP A 22 1.95 5.12 0.29
C TRP A 22 1.75 5.65 -1.14
N ALA A 23 2.26 6.84 -1.46
CA ALA A 23 2.18 7.42 -2.79
C ALA A 23 3.05 6.66 -3.82
N THR A 24 4.19 6.12 -3.39
CA THR A 24 5.08 5.31 -4.24
C THR A 24 4.66 3.85 -4.33
N GLU A 25 3.66 3.43 -3.55
CA GLU A 25 3.21 2.05 -3.53
C GLU A 25 2.70 1.63 -4.91
N THR A 26 3.32 0.57 -5.45
CA THR A 26 3.01 0.14 -6.81
C THR A 26 1.63 -0.50 -6.88
N THR A 27 1.00 -0.43 -8.06
CA THR A 27 -0.28 -1.12 -8.31
C THR A 27 -0.15 -2.63 -8.06
N GLU A 28 1.03 -3.20 -8.26
CA GLU A 28 1.34 -4.60 -8.01
C GLU A 28 1.32 -4.93 -6.53
N GLU A 29 2.12 -4.25 -5.71
CA GLU A 29 2.17 -4.46 -4.25
C GLU A 29 0.80 -4.28 -3.61
N ARG A 30 0.03 -3.30 -4.06
CA ARG A 30 -1.34 -3.09 -3.59
C ARG A 30 -2.27 -4.24 -3.95
N ALA A 31 -2.22 -4.74 -5.18
CA ALA A 31 -3.03 -5.88 -5.61
C ALA A 31 -2.64 -7.17 -4.85
N VAL A 32 -1.35 -7.39 -4.62
CA VAL A 32 -0.81 -8.54 -3.87
C VAL A 32 -1.20 -8.47 -2.41
N ARG A 33 -1.09 -7.28 -1.77
CA ARG A 33 -1.53 -7.08 -0.39
C ARG A 33 -3.01 -7.37 -0.22
N LEU A 34 -3.86 -6.88 -1.14
CA LEU A 34 -5.29 -7.17 -1.12
C LEU A 34 -5.56 -8.67 -1.33
N ARG A 35 -4.79 -9.34 -2.19
CA ARG A 35 -4.92 -10.79 -2.37
C ARG A 35 -4.52 -11.56 -1.11
N ARG A 36 -3.43 -11.15 -0.45
CA ARG A 36 -2.97 -11.73 0.83
C ARG A 36 -3.96 -11.49 1.98
N SER A 37 -4.70 -10.39 1.96
CA SER A 37 -5.79 -10.15 2.92
C SER A 37 -7.09 -10.93 2.60
N GLY A 38 -7.05 -11.85 1.64
CA GLY A 38 -8.16 -12.75 1.31
C GLY A 38 -9.15 -12.19 0.29
N TRP A 39 -8.85 -11.07 -0.36
CA TRP A 39 -9.77 -10.52 -1.37
C TRP A 39 -9.75 -11.35 -2.65
N SER A 40 -10.94 -11.54 -3.24
CA SER A 40 -11.06 -12.17 -4.55
C SER A 40 -10.54 -11.24 -5.66
N GLN A 41 -9.96 -11.82 -6.71
CA GLN A 41 -9.48 -11.09 -7.90
C GLN A 41 -10.52 -10.14 -8.49
N ARG A 42 -11.80 -10.57 -8.49
CA ARG A 42 -12.93 -9.74 -8.91
C ARG A 42 -13.06 -8.48 -8.05
N ARG A 43 -13.07 -8.65 -6.73
CA ARG A 43 -13.24 -7.54 -5.79
C ARG A 43 -12.07 -6.55 -5.87
N ILE A 44 -10.85 -7.06 -6.08
CA ILE A 44 -9.65 -6.24 -6.29
C ILE A 44 -9.77 -5.43 -7.58
N ALA A 45 -10.19 -6.07 -8.67
CA ALA A 45 -10.41 -5.41 -9.97
C ALA A 45 -11.42 -4.26 -9.86
N GLU A 46 -12.57 -4.52 -9.22
CA GLU A 46 -13.62 -3.52 -8.97
C GLU A 46 -13.11 -2.38 -8.07
N HIS A 47 -12.39 -2.70 -6.98
CA HIS A 47 -11.89 -1.71 -6.03
C HIS A 47 -10.79 -0.81 -6.61
N MET A 48 -9.92 -1.36 -7.45
CA MET A 48 -8.79 -0.64 -8.06
C MET A 48 -9.14 -0.03 -9.42
N GLY A 49 -10.34 -0.29 -9.96
CA GLY A 49 -10.75 0.19 -11.29
C GLY A 49 -9.94 -0.41 -12.43
N ILE A 50 -9.42 -1.64 -12.28
CA ILE A 50 -8.60 -2.32 -13.28
C ILE A 50 -9.25 -3.62 -13.75
N SER A 51 -8.86 -4.13 -14.93
CA SER A 51 -9.38 -5.39 -15.43
C SER A 51 -8.94 -6.59 -14.59
N ARG A 52 -9.79 -7.63 -14.51
CA ARG A 52 -9.45 -8.89 -13.82
C ARG A 52 -8.20 -9.56 -14.40
N SER A 53 -8.00 -9.49 -15.72
CA SER A 53 -6.80 -10.02 -16.37
C SER A 53 -5.53 -9.30 -15.92
N ARG A 54 -5.60 -7.97 -15.69
CA ARG A 54 -4.50 -7.21 -15.11
C ARG A 54 -4.22 -7.63 -13.67
N VAL A 55 -5.25 -7.78 -12.83
CA VAL A 55 -5.08 -8.29 -11.46
C VAL A 55 -4.43 -9.68 -11.47
N HIS A 56 -4.88 -10.58 -12.34
CA HIS A 56 -4.33 -11.93 -12.44
C HIS A 56 -2.83 -11.91 -12.73
N ARG A 57 -2.39 -11.13 -13.73
CA ARG A 57 -0.95 -10.95 -14.04
C ARG A 57 -0.16 -10.41 -12.84
N LEU A 58 -0.66 -9.34 -12.21
CA LEU A 58 0.01 -8.73 -11.04
C LEU A 58 0.12 -9.70 -9.86
N THR A 59 -0.89 -10.54 -9.63
CA THR A 59 -0.87 -11.54 -8.54
C THR A 59 -0.09 -12.82 -8.86
N MET A 60 0.34 -13.02 -10.11
CA MET A 60 1.17 -14.17 -10.50
C MET A 60 2.66 -13.83 -10.53
N ALA A 61 3.01 -12.56 -10.71
CA ALA A 61 4.38 -12.09 -10.75
C ALA A 61 5.03 -11.92 -9.35
N ALA A 62 4.23 -11.99 -8.29
CA ALA A 62 4.62 -11.79 -6.90
C ALA A 62 4.44 -13.04 -6.04
#